data_AF-A0A352NR29-F1
#
_entry.id   AF-A0A352NR29-F1
#
_cell.length_a   1.000
_cell.length_b   1.000
_cell.length_c   1.000
_cell.angle_alpha   90.00
_cell.angle_beta   90.00
_cell.angle_gamma   90.00
#
_symmetry.space_group_name_H-M   'P 1'
#
loop_
_entity.id
_entity.type
_entity.pdbx_description
1 polymer ?
#
loop_
_entity_poly.entity_id
_entity_poly.type
_entity_poly.pdbx_seq_one_letter_code
_entity_poly.pdbx_strand_id
1 'polypeptide(L)'
;VMYIIAQKLVWKSMEDGYLVGSRGSVGSSFVATMSGITEVNPLPPHYVCPKCKYSEFFQDGSIASGIDLPKKQCPKCGTNLNKNGHDIPFEVFLGFEGDKEPDIDLNFAGEYQPKAHKYTEELFGEGYVFRAGTIGTIAEKTAYGFVKKYYEHKGVSAHPAEINRLVKGLTGIKRTSGQHPGGVMIVPRYKDIHDFTPIQYPADDKKSGVITTHFDYNAISGRILKLDILGHDVPSIIRMLEDITGVDPEKIPLDDEKTMKLFTSSEPLNIKDENLKLEVGTLGIPEFGTRFVRQMLLDTEPTTFSELVRISGLSHGTDVWLNNAQNLVRNNIANLSQVISTRDDIMLYLIYSGLDKKRSFKIMENVRHGKGLTEEEEEYMRSFNVPEWYIDSCNKIKYMFPKAHAAAYVMMSFRIAYFKVYYPEAFYATYFTTKAQDFDAQLVLRGRDAVNEKIKELENLSNNVTTKEKNLLTVLEVVQEMYGRGYEFENINLYKSHSDVFLIGNEGIIPPLRSLDGVGDTAAKKIIEERNMAKFISIEDLVNRTKISKTVIDALEKHGCLNDLPKSNQISLFSI
;
A
#
# COMPACT_ATOMS: atom_id res chain seq x y z
N VAL A 1 10.47 -20.13 16.31
CA VAL A 1 9.24 -19.56 16.91
C VAL A 1 8.59 -18.55 15.97
N MET A 2 9.27 -17.47 15.59
CA MET A 2 8.70 -16.41 14.74
C MET A 2 8.06 -16.90 13.44
N TYR A 3 8.73 -17.79 12.70
CA TYR A 3 8.16 -18.40 11.47
C TYR A 3 6.85 -19.15 11.73
N ILE A 4 6.77 -19.95 12.80
CA ILE A 4 5.57 -20.73 13.14
C ILE A 4 4.41 -19.80 13.50
N ILE A 5 4.70 -18.69 14.19
CA ILE A 5 3.68 -17.72 14.58
C ILE A 5 3.19 -16.93 13.38
N ALA A 6 4.11 -16.46 12.53
CA ALA A 6 3.77 -15.81 11.26
C ALA A 6 2.92 -16.74 10.38
N GLN A 7 3.29 -18.01 10.26
CA GLN A 7 2.50 -19.03 9.55
C GLN A 7 1.09 -19.15 10.14
N LYS A 8 0.97 -19.30 11.46
CA LYS A 8 -0.34 -19.40 12.13
C LYS A 8 -1.20 -18.17 11.91
N LEU A 9 -0.61 -16.96 11.94
CA LEU A 9 -1.34 -15.71 11.68
C LEU A 9 -1.84 -15.64 10.24
N VAL A 10 -0.99 -16.00 9.27
CA VAL A 10 -1.39 -16.04 7.86
C VAL A 10 -2.51 -17.07 7.67
N TRP A 11 -2.36 -18.29 8.17
CA TRP A 11 -3.39 -19.33 8.03
C TRP A 11 -4.71 -18.94 8.68
N LYS A 12 -4.67 -18.34 9.89
CA LYS A 12 -5.87 -17.83 10.58
C LYS A 12 -6.59 -16.78 9.74
N SER A 13 -5.84 -15.89 9.09
CA SER A 13 -6.38 -14.86 8.19
C SER A 13 -7.01 -15.48 6.95
N MET A 14 -6.31 -16.42 6.29
CA MET A 14 -6.81 -17.14 5.11
C MET A 14 -8.09 -17.93 5.42
N GLU A 15 -8.13 -18.63 6.56
CA GLU A 15 -9.32 -19.36 7.03
C GLU A 15 -10.52 -18.42 7.28
N ASP A 16 -10.24 -17.19 7.73
CA ASP A 16 -11.26 -16.16 7.92
C ASP A 16 -11.58 -15.40 6.61
N GLY A 17 -10.98 -15.80 5.48
CA GLY A 17 -11.24 -15.25 4.14
C GLY A 17 -10.34 -14.08 3.73
N TYR A 18 -9.35 -13.69 4.52
CA TYR A 18 -8.50 -12.53 4.21
C TYR A 18 -7.11 -12.95 3.73
N LEU A 19 -6.79 -12.64 2.47
CA LEU A 19 -5.45 -12.77 1.92
C LEU A 19 -4.45 -11.93 2.73
N VAL A 20 -3.25 -12.45 2.94
CA VAL A 20 -2.16 -11.70 3.59
C VAL A 20 -1.10 -11.33 2.55
N GLY A 21 -0.85 -10.03 2.41
CA GLY A 21 0.21 -9.52 1.57
C GLY A 21 1.59 -9.80 2.20
N SER A 22 2.50 -10.35 1.40
CA SER A 22 3.91 -10.47 1.80
C SER A 22 4.56 -9.09 1.88
N ARG A 23 5.45 -8.88 2.85
CA ARG A 23 6.19 -7.62 2.97
C ARG A 23 7.61 -7.83 3.47
N GLY A 24 8.49 -6.91 3.09
CA GLY A 24 9.82 -6.77 3.67
C GLY A 24 10.79 -7.83 3.18
N SER A 25 11.67 -8.29 4.06
CA SER A 25 12.77 -9.20 3.70
C SER A 25 12.49 -10.68 3.90
N VAL A 26 11.35 -11.04 4.49
CA VAL A 26 11.00 -12.46 4.72
C VAL A 26 10.81 -13.24 3.43
N GLY A 27 10.44 -12.57 2.32
CA GLY A 27 10.37 -13.16 0.98
C GLY A 27 11.72 -13.62 0.41
N SER A 28 12.84 -13.26 1.03
CA SER A 28 14.17 -13.81 0.73
C SER A 28 14.37 -15.24 1.26
N SER A 29 13.43 -15.76 2.06
CA SER A 29 13.54 -17.07 2.71
C SER A 29 12.67 -18.14 2.05
N PHE A 30 13.30 -19.14 1.44
CA PHE A 30 12.56 -20.25 0.83
C PHE A 30 11.77 -21.05 1.88
N VAL A 31 12.26 -21.10 3.12
CA VAL A 31 11.52 -21.69 4.25
C VAL A 31 10.22 -20.92 4.51
N ALA A 32 10.22 -19.59 4.36
CA ALA A 32 9.01 -18.78 4.49
C ALA A 32 8.01 -19.09 3.38
N THR A 33 8.50 -19.26 2.14
CA THR A 33 7.67 -19.69 1.00
C THR A 33 7.02 -21.04 1.26
N MET A 34 7.80 -22.05 1.68
CA MET A 34 7.30 -23.40 1.97
C MET A 34 6.38 -23.46 3.19
N SER A 35 6.49 -22.47 4.09
CA SER A 35 5.61 -22.36 5.26
C SER A 35 4.31 -21.60 4.96
N GLY A 36 4.15 -21.04 3.75
CA GLY A 36 2.99 -20.22 3.39
C GLY A 36 2.97 -18.85 4.08
N ILE A 37 4.12 -18.36 4.55
CA ILE A 37 4.25 -17.02 5.15
C ILE A 37 4.34 -15.96 4.05
N THR A 38 4.90 -16.33 2.89
CA THR A 38 5.06 -15.46 1.74
C THR A 38 4.84 -16.21 0.44
N GLU A 39 4.26 -15.54 -0.55
CA GLU A 39 4.11 -16.08 -1.91
C GLU A 39 5.38 -15.91 -2.75
N VAL A 40 6.31 -15.06 -2.31
CA VAL A 40 7.57 -14.82 -3.02
C VAL A 40 8.44 -16.06 -2.89
N ASN A 41 8.85 -16.62 -4.03
CA ASN A 41 9.79 -17.73 -4.09
C ASN A 41 11.21 -17.20 -4.41
N PRO A 42 12.15 -17.24 -3.46
CA PRO A 42 13.47 -16.65 -3.64
C PRO A 42 14.43 -17.50 -4.48
N LEU A 43 14.07 -18.73 -4.86
CA LEU A 43 14.95 -19.57 -5.66
C LEU A 43 15.29 -18.92 -7.01
N PRO A 44 16.37 -19.34 -7.68
CA PRO A 44 16.64 -18.95 -9.06
C PRO A 44 15.46 -19.29 -9.97
N PRO A 45 15.25 -18.57 -11.08
CA PRO A 45 14.18 -18.86 -12.03
C PRO A 45 14.16 -20.32 -12.44
N HIS A 46 12.98 -20.92 -12.44
CA HIS A 46 12.85 -22.33 -12.74
C HIS A 46 11.48 -22.72 -13.28
N TYR A 47 11.47 -23.85 -13.98
CA TYR A 47 10.26 -24.62 -14.21
C TYR A 47 10.09 -25.70 -13.15
N VAL A 48 8.83 -26.00 -12.80
CA VAL A 48 8.47 -27.17 -12.01
C VAL A 48 7.20 -27.83 -12.57
N CYS A 49 7.25 -29.14 -12.77
CA CYS A 49 6.10 -29.90 -13.21
C CYS A 49 5.18 -30.21 -12.02
N PRO A 50 3.90 -29.79 -12.04
CA PRO A 50 2.99 -30.07 -10.94
C PRO A 50 2.69 -31.58 -10.80
N LYS A 51 2.84 -32.36 -11.88
CA LYS A 51 2.56 -33.80 -11.92
C LYS A 51 3.76 -34.67 -11.55
N CYS A 52 4.81 -34.69 -12.38
CA CYS A 52 5.96 -35.59 -12.21
C CYS A 52 7.15 -34.99 -11.44
N LYS A 53 7.01 -33.74 -10.97
CA LYS A 53 8.03 -33.01 -10.18
C LYS A 53 9.37 -32.79 -10.89
N TYR A 54 9.43 -32.94 -12.22
CA TYR A 54 10.56 -32.46 -13.01
C TYR A 54 10.79 -30.97 -12.75
N SER A 55 12.06 -30.58 -12.56
CA SER A 55 12.46 -29.19 -12.38
C SER A 55 13.66 -28.84 -13.26
N GLU A 56 13.73 -27.58 -13.69
CA GLU A 56 14.81 -27.03 -14.52
C GLU A 56 15.10 -25.62 -14.03
N PHE A 57 16.31 -25.37 -13.55
CA PHE A 57 16.73 -24.10 -12.95
C PHE A 57 17.69 -23.35 -13.87
N PHE A 58 17.58 -22.02 -13.85
CA PHE A 58 18.46 -21.09 -14.56
C PHE A 58 19.24 -20.27 -13.53
N GLN A 59 20.57 -20.42 -13.50
CA GLN A 59 21.45 -19.85 -12.46
C GLN A 59 22.54 -18.93 -13.05
N ASP A 60 22.52 -18.69 -14.35
CA ASP A 60 23.50 -17.87 -15.07
C ASP A 60 23.18 -16.37 -15.00
N GLY A 61 22.11 -15.98 -14.31
CA GLY A 61 21.64 -14.59 -14.20
C GLY A 61 21.03 -14.03 -15.48
N SER A 62 20.87 -14.85 -16.53
CA SER A 62 20.27 -14.40 -17.80
C SER A 62 18.78 -14.08 -17.69
N ILE A 63 18.11 -14.66 -16.69
CA ILE A 63 16.68 -14.48 -16.40
C ILE A 63 16.58 -13.98 -14.96
N ALA A 64 15.84 -12.90 -14.75
CA ALA A 64 15.71 -12.28 -13.42
C ALA A 64 14.53 -12.83 -12.60
N SER A 65 13.50 -13.36 -13.25
CA SER A 65 12.31 -13.94 -12.62
C SER A 65 11.77 -15.09 -13.47
N GLY A 66 11.36 -16.19 -12.82
CA GLY A 66 10.72 -17.31 -13.49
C GLY A 66 9.37 -16.95 -14.09
N ILE A 67 8.72 -15.88 -13.64
CA ILE A 67 7.48 -15.39 -14.27
C ILE A 67 7.74 -15.04 -15.74
N ASP A 68 8.93 -14.56 -16.08
CA ASP A 68 9.32 -14.15 -17.42
C ASP A 68 9.67 -15.33 -18.35
N LEU A 69 9.74 -16.55 -17.81
CA LEU A 69 9.98 -17.75 -18.63
C LEU A 69 8.83 -17.98 -19.62
N PRO A 70 9.09 -18.41 -20.86
CA PRO A 70 8.03 -18.77 -21.79
C PRO A 70 7.22 -19.97 -21.30
N LYS A 71 6.00 -20.15 -21.80
CA LYS A 71 5.23 -21.36 -21.49
C LYS A 71 5.91 -22.59 -22.10
N LYS A 72 6.11 -23.63 -21.29
CA LYS A 72 6.82 -24.87 -21.68
C LYS A 72 6.08 -26.10 -21.17
N GLN A 73 6.06 -27.17 -21.96
CA GLN A 73 5.55 -28.48 -21.53
C GLN A 73 6.64 -29.31 -20.88
N CYS A 74 6.26 -30.15 -19.91
CA CYS A 74 7.19 -31.03 -19.22
C CYS A 74 7.75 -32.08 -20.18
N PRO A 75 9.08 -32.18 -20.34
CA PRO A 75 9.69 -33.16 -21.24
C PRO A 75 9.48 -34.61 -20.79
N LYS A 76 9.09 -34.85 -19.54
CA LYS A 76 8.86 -36.19 -18.98
C LYS A 76 7.41 -36.67 -19.07
N CYS A 77 6.43 -35.78 -18.93
CA CYS A 77 5.02 -36.20 -18.83
C CYS A 77 4.03 -35.32 -19.62
N GLY A 78 4.50 -34.37 -20.42
CA GLY A 78 3.69 -33.50 -21.29
C GLY A 78 2.84 -32.44 -20.56
N THR A 79 2.76 -32.47 -19.23
CA THR A 79 2.01 -31.49 -18.44
C THR A 79 2.65 -30.11 -18.53
N ASN A 80 1.84 -29.04 -18.65
CA ASN A 80 2.33 -27.66 -18.60
C ASN A 80 3.17 -27.44 -17.32
N LEU A 81 4.34 -26.83 -17.50
CA LEU A 81 5.23 -26.50 -16.39
C LEU A 81 4.76 -25.22 -15.71
N ASN A 82 4.80 -25.23 -14.37
CA ASN A 82 4.70 -24.00 -13.59
C ASN A 82 6.04 -23.27 -13.66
N LYS A 83 6.01 -21.94 -13.54
CA LYS A 83 7.18 -21.09 -13.59
C LYS A 83 7.28 -20.31 -12.27
N ASN A 84 8.47 -20.25 -11.67
CA ASN A 84 8.65 -19.55 -10.39
C ASN A 84 10.13 -19.18 -10.15
N GLY A 85 10.40 -18.49 -9.05
CA GLY A 85 11.74 -18.10 -8.61
C GLY A 85 12.10 -16.67 -9.00
N HIS A 86 12.59 -15.88 -8.06
CA HIS A 86 12.94 -14.47 -8.26
C HIS A 86 14.42 -14.17 -8.00
N ASP A 87 15.26 -15.19 -7.80
CA ASP A 87 16.69 -15.07 -7.49
C ASP A 87 16.97 -14.03 -6.38
N ILE A 88 16.57 -14.37 -5.15
CA ILE A 88 16.68 -13.49 -3.99
C ILE A 88 17.55 -14.20 -2.94
N PRO A 89 18.70 -13.64 -2.56
CA PRO A 89 19.60 -14.28 -1.61
C PRO A 89 19.04 -14.28 -0.19
N PHE A 90 19.16 -15.40 0.51
CA PHE A 90 18.65 -15.58 1.87
C PHE A 90 19.31 -14.63 2.88
N GLU A 91 20.58 -14.30 2.67
CA GLU A 91 21.38 -13.47 3.56
C GLU A 91 20.85 -12.04 3.65
N VAL A 92 20.01 -11.61 2.72
CA VAL A 92 19.26 -10.34 2.81
C VAL A 92 18.34 -10.31 4.04
N PHE A 93 17.88 -11.48 4.50
CA PHE A 93 17.04 -11.64 5.69
C PHE A 93 17.86 -11.74 6.99
N LEU A 94 18.85 -12.64 7.08
CA LEU A 94 19.59 -12.94 8.33
C LEU A 94 21.07 -12.55 8.35
N GLY A 95 21.61 -11.98 7.26
CA GLY A 95 23.06 -11.85 7.07
C GLY A 95 23.72 -13.21 6.86
N PHE A 96 25.05 -13.20 6.83
CA PHE A 96 25.86 -14.43 6.67
C PHE A 96 26.12 -15.14 7.99
N GLU A 97 26.19 -14.39 9.09
CA GLU A 97 26.59 -14.92 10.41
C GLU A 97 25.44 -14.90 11.42
N GLY A 98 24.21 -14.58 10.99
CA GLY A 98 23.08 -14.37 11.89
C GLY A 98 23.22 -13.09 12.71
N ASP A 99 24.05 -12.16 12.23
CA ASP A 99 24.36 -10.86 12.83
C ASP A 99 23.27 -9.81 12.60
N LYS A 100 22.26 -10.15 11.77
CA LYS A 100 21.09 -9.33 11.51
C LYS A 100 19.87 -9.90 12.21
N GLU A 101 19.20 -9.04 12.98
CA GLU A 101 17.90 -9.36 13.55
C GLU A 101 16.84 -9.48 12.44
N PRO A 102 16.15 -10.61 12.30
CA PRO A 102 15.11 -10.79 11.28
C PRO A 102 13.84 -10.04 11.67
N ASP A 103 13.28 -9.29 10.72
CA ASP A 103 11.95 -8.68 10.85
C ASP A 103 10.97 -9.40 9.92
N ILE A 104 9.86 -9.89 10.47
CA ILE A 104 8.79 -10.51 9.68
C ILE A 104 7.65 -9.49 9.58
N ASP A 105 7.52 -8.92 8.40
CA ASP A 105 6.48 -7.97 8.04
C ASP A 105 5.34 -8.69 7.30
N LEU A 106 4.11 -8.51 7.78
CA LEU A 106 2.91 -9.06 7.16
C LEU A 106 1.88 -7.95 6.96
N ASN A 107 1.36 -7.81 5.74
CA ASN A 107 0.29 -6.88 5.41
C ASN A 107 -1.06 -7.59 5.50
N PHE A 108 -1.81 -7.34 6.57
CA PHE A 108 -3.20 -7.78 6.73
C PHE A 108 -4.16 -6.72 6.20
N ALA A 109 -5.37 -7.13 5.84
CA ALA A 109 -6.48 -6.20 5.61
C ALA A 109 -6.68 -5.29 6.82
N GLY A 110 -6.91 -3.99 6.60
CA GLY A 110 -7.00 -3.01 7.68
C GLY A 110 -8.07 -3.36 8.72
N GLU A 111 -9.21 -3.86 8.24
CA GLU A 111 -10.33 -4.35 9.06
C GLU A 111 -10.02 -5.65 9.82
N TYR A 112 -9.06 -6.46 9.34
CA TYR A 112 -8.66 -7.73 9.97
C TYR A 112 -7.48 -7.57 10.94
N GLN A 113 -6.67 -6.53 10.76
CA GLN A 113 -5.46 -6.27 11.56
C GLN A 113 -5.70 -6.39 13.09
N PRO A 114 -6.76 -5.80 13.69
CA PRO A 114 -7.00 -5.94 15.13
C PRO A 114 -7.24 -7.40 15.58
N LYS A 115 -7.85 -8.23 14.72
CA LYS A 115 -8.08 -9.65 14.99
C LYS A 115 -6.78 -10.44 14.93
N ALA A 116 -5.91 -10.15 13.96
CA ALA A 116 -4.57 -10.73 13.89
C ALA A 116 -3.74 -10.38 15.13
N HIS A 117 -3.83 -9.13 15.61
CA HIS A 117 -3.19 -8.71 16.85
C HIS A 117 -3.73 -9.42 18.08
N LYS A 118 -5.05 -9.61 18.20
CA LYS A 118 -5.61 -10.38 19.32
C LYS A 118 -5.16 -11.84 19.29
N TYR A 119 -5.03 -12.43 18.10
CA TYR A 119 -4.59 -13.81 17.96
C TYR A 119 -3.15 -14.04 18.45
N THR A 120 -2.28 -13.02 18.43
CA THR A 120 -0.94 -13.19 19.04
C THR A 120 -1.00 -13.34 20.56
N GLU A 121 -1.94 -12.67 21.24
CA GLU A 121 -2.18 -12.86 22.68
C GLU A 121 -2.66 -14.28 22.97
N GLU A 122 -3.49 -14.87 22.12
CA GLU A 122 -3.91 -16.28 22.25
C GLU A 122 -2.73 -17.26 22.07
N LEU A 123 -1.79 -16.93 21.18
CA LEU A 123 -0.64 -17.79 20.90
C LEU A 123 0.45 -17.73 21.98
N PHE A 124 0.75 -16.55 22.50
CA PHE A 124 1.83 -16.36 23.47
C PHE A 124 1.36 -16.35 24.93
N GLY A 125 0.12 -15.89 25.17
CA GLY A 125 -0.47 -15.65 26.47
C GLY A 125 -0.65 -14.15 26.76
N GLU A 126 -1.72 -13.81 27.48
CA GLU A 126 -1.94 -12.47 28.01
C GLU A 126 -0.75 -12.05 28.89
N GLY A 127 -0.30 -10.80 28.76
CA GLY A 127 0.86 -10.28 29.48
C GLY A 127 2.23 -10.60 28.85
N TYR A 128 2.27 -11.35 27.73
CA TYR A 128 3.52 -11.61 26.98
C TYR A 128 3.58 -10.91 25.62
N VAL A 129 2.57 -10.09 25.33
CA VAL A 129 2.38 -9.42 24.04
C VAL A 129 1.98 -7.99 24.32
N PHE A 130 2.71 -7.03 23.76
CA PHE A 130 2.45 -5.60 23.96
C PHE A 130 2.53 -4.86 22.63
N ARG A 131 1.69 -3.85 22.42
CA ARG A 131 1.87 -2.96 21.27
C ARG A 131 3.13 -2.13 21.47
N ALA A 132 3.90 -1.93 20.42
CA ALA A 132 4.98 -0.94 20.46
C ALA A 132 4.35 0.46 20.65
N GLY A 133 4.81 1.19 21.66
CA GLY A 133 4.40 2.58 21.90
C GLY A 133 5.12 3.55 20.97
N THR A 134 4.52 4.72 20.76
CA THR A 134 5.15 5.83 20.04
C THR A 134 5.11 7.11 20.87
N ILE A 135 6.12 7.96 20.70
CA ILE A 135 6.21 9.27 21.34
C ILE A 135 6.01 10.33 20.27
N GLY A 136 4.84 10.99 20.29
CA GLY A 136 4.53 12.08 19.38
C GLY A 136 5.24 13.36 19.81
N THR A 137 6.17 13.85 19.00
CA THR A 137 6.91 15.09 19.26
C THR A 137 6.35 16.27 18.45
N ILE A 138 6.67 17.49 18.87
CA ILE A 138 6.34 18.69 18.10
C ILE A 138 7.23 18.71 16.84
N ALA A 139 6.61 18.59 15.67
CA ALA A 139 7.26 18.79 14.38
C ALA A 139 7.26 20.29 13.98
N GLU A 140 8.13 20.68 13.05
CA GLU A 140 8.35 22.09 12.65
C GLU A 140 7.06 22.84 12.30
N LYS A 141 6.16 22.22 11.50
CA LYS A 141 4.88 22.84 11.11
C LYS A 141 4.00 23.17 12.32
N THR A 142 3.99 22.29 13.33
CA THR A 142 3.23 22.49 14.57
C THR A 142 3.88 23.56 15.43
N ALA A 143 5.21 23.51 15.60
CA ALA A 143 5.98 24.52 16.32
C ALA A 143 5.76 25.92 15.72
N TYR A 144 5.78 26.04 14.39
CA TYR A 144 5.53 27.29 13.69
C TYR A 144 4.12 27.84 13.98
N GLY A 145 3.11 26.96 13.99
CA GLY A 145 1.75 27.32 14.37
C GLY A 145 1.65 27.83 15.82
N PHE A 146 2.36 27.20 16.77
CA PHE A 146 2.39 27.66 18.16
C PHE A 146 3.05 29.03 18.32
N VAL A 147 4.22 29.23 17.70
CA VAL A 147 4.94 30.51 17.76
C VAL A 147 4.11 31.64 17.14
N LYS A 148 3.49 31.41 15.98
CA LYS A 148 2.62 32.41 15.35
C LYS A 148 1.43 32.78 16.24
N LYS A 149 0.69 31.80 16.75
CA LYS A 149 -0.45 32.06 17.64
C LYS A 149 -0.04 32.81 18.90
N TYR A 150 1.12 32.49 19.47
CA TYR A 150 1.64 33.20 20.64
C TYR A 150 1.89 34.70 20.37
N TYR A 151 2.52 35.02 19.24
CA TYR A 151 2.76 36.42 18.84
C TYR A 151 1.47 37.16 18.47
N GLU A 152 0.54 36.47 17.80
CA GLU A 152 -0.80 36.98 17.51
C GLU A 152 -1.55 37.35 18.80
N HIS A 153 -1.55 36.47 19.80
CA HIS A 153 -2.15 36.74 21.12
C HIS A 153 -1.47 37.89 21.86
N LYS A 154 -0.17 38.11 21.64
CA LYS A 154 0.55 39.25 22.22
C LYS A 154 0.36 40.55 21.45
N GLY A 155 -0.26 40.51 20.26
CA GLY A 155 -0.40 41.68 19.39
C GLY A 155 0.95 42.22 18.87
N VAL A 156 2.00 41.39 18.87
CA VAL A 156 3.36 41.79 18.45
C VAL A 156 3.74 41.02 17.20
N SER A 157 4.26 41.73 16.20
CA SER A 157 4.85 41.09 15.02
C SER A 157 6.28 40.66 15.33
N ALA A 158 6.63 39.42 15.00
CA ALA A 158 7.98 38.89 15.15
C ALA A 158 8.67 38.75 13.79
N HIS A 159 9.95 39.09 13.75
CA HIS A 159 10.76 38.88 12.54
C HIS A 159 10.85 37.37 12.22
N PRO A 160 10.80 36.95 10.94
CA PRO A 160 10.87 35.53 10.57
C PRO A 160 12.07 34.76 11.16
N ALA A 161 13.21 35.44 11.33
CA ALA A 161 14.40 34.85 11.96
C ALA A 161 14.16 34.46 13.43
N GLU A 162 13.44 35.29 14.20
CA GLU A 162 13.09 34.98 15.59
C GLU A 162 12.05 33.85 15.65
N ILE A 163 11.07 33.87 14.74
CA ILE A 163 10.10 32.77 14.62
C ILE A 163 10.83 31.46 14.37
N ASN A 164 11.76 31.42 13.41
CA ASN A 164 12.52 30.21 13.09
C ASN A 164 13.43 29.76 14.24
N ARG A 165 14.03 30.68 15.00
CA ARG A 165 14.81 30.36 16.20
C ARG A 165 13.94 29.67 17.25
N LEU A 166 12.76 30.22 17.54
CA LEU A 166 11.83 29.66 18.52
C LEU A 166 11.25 28.31 18.06
N VAL A 167 10.95 28.18 16.77
CA VAL A 167 10.51 26.91 16.18
C VAL A 167 11.52 25.80 16.43
N LYS A 168 12.81 26.06 16.18
CA LYS A 168 13.89 25.09 16.45
C LYS A 168 13.95 24.69 17.92
N GLY A 169 13.68 25.62 18.85
CA GLY A 169 13.67 25.33 20.29
C GLY A 169 12.47 24.50 20.76
N LEU A 170 11.38 24.44 19.98
CA LEU A 170 10.19 23.65 20.31
C LEU A 170 10.20 22.27 19.64
N THR A 171 10.86 22.12 18.50
CA THR A 171 10.91 20.86 17.76
C THR A 171 11.52 19.75 18.61
N GLY A 172 10.89 18.57 18.60
CA GLY A 172 11.36 17.40 19.34
C GLY A 172 10.83 17.27 20.77
N ILE A 173 10.20 18.32 21.33
CA ILE A 173 9.53 18.22 22.63
C ILE A 173 8.36 17.23 22.54
N LYS A 174 8.24 16.31 23.52
CA LYS A 174 7.12 15.38 23.63
C LYS A 174 5.80 16.14 23.76
N ARG A 175 4.80 15.74 22.97
CA ARG A 175 3.44 16.28 23.01
C ARG A 175 2.40 15.23 23.39
N THR A 176 2.51 14.02 22.84
CA THR A 176 1.55 12.92 23.07
C THR A 176 2.26 11.57 23.10
N SER A 177 1.56 10.52 23.52
CA SER A 177 1.92 9.13 23.24
C SER A 177 0.90 8.51 22.28
N GLY A 178 1.30 7.46 21.58
CA GLY A 178 0.47 6.76 20.61
C GLY A 178 0.86 5.30 20.47
N GLN A 179 0.38 4.70 19.39
CA GLN A 179 0.61 3.29 19.06
C GLN A 179 1.46 3.20 17.80
N HIS A 180 2.30 2.18 17.73
CA HIS A 180 2.96 1.81 16.47
C HIS A 180 1.91 1.24 15.51
N PRO A 181 1.99 1.54 14.20
CA PRO A 181 1.01 1.08 13.21
C PRO A 181 0.83 -0.44 13.04
N GLY A 182 1.60 -1.28 13.75
CA GLY A 182 1.53 -2.73 13.55
C GLY A 182 2.47 -3.58 14.40
N GLY A 183 3.55 -2.97 14.91
CA GLY A 183 4.55 -3.64 15.72
C GLY A 183 4.01 -4.13 17.05
N VAL A 184 4.23 -5.42 17.29
CA VAL A 184 3.92 -6.13 18.52
C VAL A 184 5.20 -6.67 19.12
N MET A 185 5.43 -6.38 20.39
CA MET A 185 6.57 -6.82 21.17
C MET A 185 6.24 -8.15 21.85
N ILE A 186 7.09 -9.16 21.65
CA ILE A 186 6.90 -10.51 22.17
C ILE A 186 7.88 -10.75 23.31
N VAL A 187 7.35 -10.85 24.53
CA VAL A 187 8.14 -11.11 25.74
C VAL A 187 8.43 -12.60 25.86
N PRO A 188 9.70 -13.02 26.02
CA PRO A 188 10.01 -14.42 26.28
C PRO A 188 9.37 -14.90 27.59
N ARG A 189 8.87 -16.15 27.63
CA ARG A 189 8.16 -16.68 28.82
C ARG A 189 8.96 -16.68 30.12
N TYR A 190 10.28 -16.64 30.04
CA TYR A 190 11.19 -16.62 31.20
C TYR A 190 11.54 -15.18 31.64
N LYS A 191 10.90 -14.16 31.06
CA LYS A 191 11.13 -12.73 31.32
C LYS A 191 9.82 -12.01 31.60
N ASP A 192 9.93 -10.84 32.20
CA ASP A 192 8.83 -9.90 32.37
C ASP A 192 9.02 -8.68 31.46
N ILE A 193 7.94 -8.01 31.05
CA ILE A 193 8.04 -6.80 30.23
C ILE A 193 8.84 -5.70 30.93
N HIS A 194 8.77 -5.63 32.26
CA HIS A 194 9.47 -4.66 33.09
C HIS A 194 11.00 -4.85 33.10
N ASP A 195 11.51 -6.00 32.65
CA ASP A 195 12.94 -6.17 32.37
C ASP A 195 13.42 -5.30 31.19
N PHE A 196 12.49 -4.84 30.34
CA PHE A 196 12.78 -4.08 29.11
C PHE A 196 12.24 -2.65 29.17
N THR A 197 11.00 -2.46 29.62
CA THR A 197 10.32 -1.18 29.55
C THR A 197 9.11 -1.09 30.49
N PRO A 198 8.78 0.10 31.03
CA PRO A 198 7.46 0.33 31.60
C PRO A 198 6.35 0.14 30.54
N ILE A 199 5.11 0.05 30.99
CA ILE A 199 3.93 -0.06 30.11
C ILE A 199 2.95 1.09 30.40
N GLN A 200 2.13 1.42 29.40
CA GLN A 200 1.09 2.43 29.54
C GLN A 200 -0.07 2.20 28.57
N TYR A 201 -1.10 3.04 28.67
CA TYR A 201 -2.11 3.17 27.62
C TYR A 201 -1.67 4.23 26.60
N PRO A 202 -1.96 4.02 25.31
CA PRO A 202 -1.72 5.03 24.29
C PRO A 202 -2.64 6.23 24.51
N ALA A 203 -2.08 7.45 24.44
CA ALA A 203 -2.80 8.69 24.75
C ALA A 203 -3.54 8.68 26.11
N ASP A 204 -3.09 7.84 27.05
CA ASP A 204 -3.69 7.60 28.36
C ASP A 204 -5.17 7.13 28.31
N ASP A 205 -5.62 6.58 27.16
CA ASP A 205 -6.98 6.09 26.99
C ASP A 205 -7.14 4.65 27.48
N LYS A 206 -7.60 4.51 28.72
CA LYS A 206 -7.92 3.21 29.35
C LYS A 206 -9.06 2.47 28.67
N LYS A 207 -9.95 3.16 27.92
CA LYS A 207 -11.11 2.51 27.27
C LYS A 207 -10.70 1.70 26.05
N SER A 208 -9.56 2.03 25.44
CA SER A 208 -9.04 1.30 24.27
C SER A 208 -8.71 -0.16 24.57
N GLY A 209 -8.40 -0.50 25.83
CA GLY A 209 -7.94 -1.83 26.24
C GLY A 209 -6.55 -2.20 25.74
N VAL A 210 -5.92 -1.37 24.90
CA VAL A 210 -4.62 -1.63 24.30
C VAL A 210 -3.50 -1.19 25.23
N ILE A 211 -2.59 -2.10 25.57
CA ILE A 211 -1.40 -1.79 26.37
C ILE A 211 -0.19 -1.61 25.43
N THR A 212 0.50 -0.49 25.59
CA THR A 212 1.72 -0.15 24.83
C THR A 212 2.96 -0.16 25.71
N THR A 213 4.12 -0.46 25.12
CA THR A 213 5.42 -0.16 25.73
C THR A 213 5.56 1.34 25.96
N HIS A 214 6.18 1.73 27.08
CA HIS A 214 6.43 3.15 27.38
C HIS A 214 7.60 3.69 26.55
N PHE A 215 8.63 2.87 26.38
CA PHE A 215 9.68 3.16 25.42
C PHE A 215 9.19 2.88 24.00
N ASP A 216 9.63 3.71 23.06
CA ASP A 216 9.46 3.41 21.65
C ASP A 216 10.35 2.22 21.24
N TYR A 217 10.06 1.65 20.07
CA TYR A 217 10.81 0.50 19.56
C TYR A 217 12.31 0.77 19.44
N ASN A 218 12.72 1.98 19.04
CA ASN A 218 14.14 2.28 18.81
C ASN A 218 14.96 2.14 20.08
N ALA A 219 14.40 2.48 21.24
CA ALA A 219 15.07 2.34 22.52
C ALA A 219 15.26 0.86 22.96
N ILE A 220 14.38 -0.05 22.52
CA ILE A 220 14.39 -1.48 22.91
C ILE A 220 14.74 -2.45 21.78
N SER A 221 15.01 -1.93 20.58
CA SER A 221 15.47 -2.69 19.40
C SER A 221 16.72 -3.52 19.74
N GLY A 222 16.80 -4.74 19.20
CA GLY A 222 17.88 -5.70 19.49
C GLY A 222 17.80 -6.40 20.85
N ARG A 223 16.80 -6.10 21.69
CA ARG A 223 16.65 -6.71 23.03
C ARG A 223 15.42 -7.59 23.16
N ILE A 224 14.38 -7.31 22.39
CA ILE A 224 13.10 -8.02 22.42
C ILE A 224 12.56 -8.14 20.99
N LEU A 225 12.00 -9.31 20.67
CA LEU A 225 11.52 -9.59 19.32
C LEU A 225 10.27 -8.77 19.00
N LYS A 226 10.25 -8.26 17.77
CA LYS A 226 9.11 -7.56 17.17
C LYS A 226 8.46 -8.42 16.10
N LEU A 227 7.13 -8.38 16.02
CA LEU A 227 6.36 -8.87 14.88
C LEU A 227 5.55 -7.72 14.28
N ASP A 228 5.79 -7.40 13.00
CA ASP A 228 5.10 -6.31 12.31
C ASP A 228 3.85 -6.84 11.60
N ILE A 229 2.72 -6.76 12.32
CA ILE A 229 1.38 -7.07 11.81
C ILE A 229 0.77 -5.74 11.33
N LEU A 230 0.97 -5.42 10.06
CA LEU A 230 0.63 -4.13 9.47
C LEU A 230 -0.75 -4.19 8.80
N GLY A 231 -1.49 -3.10 8.88
CA GLY A 231 -2.74 -2.91 8.12
C GLY A 231 -2.42 -2.29 6.76
N HIS A 232 -3.01 -2.83 5.71
CA HIS A 232 -2.79 -2.37 4.34
C HIS A 232 -4.07 -2.53 3.51
N ASP A 233 -4.31 -1.60 2.58
CA ASP A 233 -5.54 -1.58 1.77
C ASP A 233 -5.56 -2.69 0.71
N VAL A 234 -4.39 -3.04 0.15
CA VAL A 234 -4.26 -4.04 -0.93
C VAL A 234 -4.91 -5.39 -0.62
N PRO A 235 -4.68 -6.02 0.55
CA PRO A 235 -5.45 -7.20 0.96
C PRO A 235 -6.98 -7.00 0.93
N SER A 236 -7.48 -5.87 1.43
CA SER A 236 -8.91 -5.54 1.42
C SER A 236 -9.43 -5.34 -0.01
N ILE A 237 -8.64 -4.72 -0.89
CA ILE A 237 -8.95 -4.56 -2.33
C ILE A 237 -9.09 -5.92 -3.00
N ILE A 238 -8.08 -6.79 -2.84
CA ILE A 238 -8.08 -8.12 -3.45
C ILE A 238 -9.27 -8.94 -2.96
N ARG A 239 -9.55 -8.91 -1.65
CA ARG A 239 -10.71 -9.58 -1.07
C ARG A 239 -12.02 -9.09 -1.67
N MET A 240 -12.22 -7.78 -1.76
CA MET A 240 -13.43 -7.20 -2.33
C MET A 240 -13.58 -7.57 -3.82
N LEU A 241 -12.48 -7.59 -4.58
CA LEU A 241 -12.49 -8.03 -5.98
C LEU A 241 -12.88 -9.51 -6.12
N GLU A 242 -12.34 -10.38 -5.26
CA GLU A 242 -12.72 -11.79 -5.20
C GLU A 242 -14.20 -11.95 -4.84
N ASP A 243 -14.68 -11.24 -3.81
CA ASP A 243 -16.08 -11.31 -3.37
C ASP A 243 -17.07 -10.87 -4.46
N ILE A 244 -16.71 -9.87 -5.26
CA ILE A 244 -17.55 -9.37 -6.36
C ILE A 244 -17.52 -10.30 -7.58
N THR A 245 -16.35 -10.83 -7.93
CA THR A 245 -16.14 -11.52 -9.22
C THR A 245 -16.17 -13.04 -9.12
N GLY A 246 -15.95 -13.60 -7.93
CA GLY A 246 -15.71 -15.02 -7.69
C GLY A 246 -14.37 -15.54 -8.24
N VAL A 247 -13.49 -14.66 -8.70
CA VAL A 247 -12.19 -15.04 -9.26
C VAL A 247 -11.16 -15.13 -8.14
N ASP A 248 -10.58 -16.31 -7.98
CA ASP A 248 -9.48 -16.58 -7.06
C ASP A 248 -8.21 -15.80 -7.49
N PRO A 249 -7.78 -14.80 -6.70
CA PRO A 249 -6.65 -13.94 -7.04
C PRO A 249 -5.31 -14.69 -7.10
N GLU A 250 -5.15 -15.79 -6.35
CA GLU A 250 -3.91 -16.57 -6.34
C GLU A 250 -3.68 -17.33 -7.66
N LYS A 251 -4.77 -17.59 -8.41
CA LYS A 251 -4.73 -18.30 -9.69
C LYS A 251 -4.50 -17.37 -10.90
N ILE A 252 -4.46 -16.05 -10.70
CA ILE A 252 -4.23 -15.09 -11.78
C ILE A 252 -2.79 -15.26 -12.34
N PRO A 253 -2.63 -15.46 -13.66
CA PRO A 253 -1.30 -15.55 -14.27
C PRO A 253 -0.59 -14.19 -14.24
N LEU A 254 0.62 -14.17 -13.68
CA LEU A 254 1.45 -12.95 -13.56
C LEU A 254 2.21 -12.58 -14.85
N ASP A 255 1.92 -13.28 -15.95
CA ASP A 255 2.46 -13.09 -17.30
C ASP A 255 1.34 -12.84 -18.34
N ASP A 256 0.14 -12.45 -17.91
CA ASP A 256 -0.96 -12.13 -18.82
C ASP A 256 -0.62 -10.94 -19.73
N GLU A 257 -0.60 -11.17 -21.05
CA GLU A 257 -0.15 -10.19 -22.04
C GLU A 257 -0.97 -8.89 -22.02
N LYS A 258 -2.30 -8.99 -21.88
CA LYS A 258 -3.18 -7.80 -21.84
C LYS A 258 -2.96 -6.99 -20.58
N THR A 259 -2.76 -7.67 -19.45
CA THR A 259 -2.47 -7.03 -18.16
C THR A 259 -1.09 -6.37 -18.18
N MET A 260 -0.06 -7.05 -18.70
CA MET A 260 1.28 -6.48 -18.84
C MET A 260 1.28 -5.24 -19.75
N LYS A 261 0.49 -5.26 -20.82
CA LYS A 261 0.34 -4.13 -21.74
C LYS A 261 -0.25 -2.87 -21.09
N LEU A 262 -0.95 -2.97 -19.96
CA LEU A 262 -1.42 -1.79 -19.21
C LEU A 262 -0.28 -0.90 -18.73
N PHE A 263 0.90 -1.47 -18.49
CA PHE A 263 2.04 -0.75 -17.96
C PHE A 263 2.79 0.06 -19.02
N THR A 264 2.47 -0.13 -20.31
CA THR A 264 3.07 0.60 -21.44
C THR A 264 2.06 1.29 -22.33
N SER A 265 0.77 0.93 -22.22
CA SER A 265 -0.28 1.49 -23.06
C SER A 265 -1.64 1.46 -22.36
N SER A 266 -2.53 2.39 -22.74
CA SER A 266 -3.94 2.36 -22.36
C SER A 266 -4.82 1.49 -23.27
N GLU A 267 -4.27 0.92 -24.35
CA GLU A 267 -5.02 0.09 -25.30
C GLU A 267 -5.87 -1.02 -24.65
N PRO A 268 -5.38 -1.80 -23.66
CA PRO A 268 -6.19 -2.85 -23.03
C PRO A 268 -7.43 -2.34 -22.28
N LEU A 269 -7.52 -1.03 -22.01
CA LEU A 269 -8.67 -0.43 -21.34
C LEU A 269 -9.87 -0.24 -22.28
N ASN A 270 -9.68 -0.30 -23.62
CA ASN A 270 -10.74 -0.06 -24.61
C ASN A 270 -11.47 1.29 -24.36
N ILE A 271 -10.70 2.37 -24.21
CA ILE A 271 -11.25 3.73 -24.03
C ILE A 271 -12.05 4.10 -25.29
N LYS A 272 -13.33 4.45 -25.11
CA LYS A 272 -14.27 4.81 -26.17
C LYS A 272 -14.24 6.30 -26.50
N ASP A 273 -13.84 7.14 -25.55
CA ASP A 273 -13.68 8.58 -25.82
C ASP A 273 -12.34 8.90 -26.46
N GLU A 274 -12.39 9.33 -27.71
CA GLU A 274 -11.24 9.76 -28.49
C GLU A 274 -10.52 11.00 -27.91
N ASN A 275 -11.21 11.80 -27.08
CA ASN A 275 -10.62 12.97 -26.44
C ASN A 275 -9.81 12.62 -25.19
N LEU A 276 -10.00 11.43 -24.61
CA LEU A 276 -9.26 10.98 -23.45
C LEU A 276 -8.02 10.20 -23.90
N LYS A 277 -6.85 10.85 -23.84
CA LYS A 277 -5.57 10.22 -24.14
C LYS A 277 -4.82 9.89 -22.86
N LEU A 278 -4.78 8.61 -22.52
CA LEU A 278 -3.92 8.08 -21.47
C LEU A 278 -2.73 7.38 -22.14
N GLU A 279 -1.50 7.74 -21.76
CA GLU A 279 -0.30 7.13 -22.35
C GLU A 279 -0.06 5.72 -21.77
N VAL A 280 -0.35 5.52 -20.48
CA VAL A 280 -0.33 4.21 -19.80
C VAL A 280 -1.66 3.93 -19.10
N GLY A 281 -1.98 2.65 -18.89
CA GLY A 281 -3.24 2.18 -18.31
C GLY A 281 -3.23 1.96 -16.80
N THR A 282 -2.27 2.51 -16.05
CA THR A 282 -2.04 2.16 -14.63
C THR A 282 -2.74 3.05 -13.60
N LEU A 283 -3.61 3.98 -14.00
CA LEU A 283 -4.39 4.79 -13.05
C LEU A 283 -5.12 3.92 -12.02
N GLY A 284 -5.06 4.29 -10.76
CA GLY A 284 -5.67 3.54 -9.65
C GLY A 284 -4.99 2.21 -9.29
N ILE A 285 -3.94 1.77 -10.01
CA ILE A 285 -3.14 0.60 -9.63
C ILE A 285 -2.17 1.01 -8.51
N PRO A 286 -2.13 0.28 -7.37
CA PRO A 286 -1.17 0.56 -6.29
C PRO A 286 0.27 0.60 -6.81
N GLU A 287 1.07 1.53 -6.29
CA GLU A 287 2.40 1.92 -6.78
C GLU A 287 2.41 2.58 -8.16
N PHE A 288 1.87 1.90 -9.17
CA PHE A 288 2.01 2.27 -10.58
C PHE A 288 1.08 3.39 -11.06
N GLY A 289 0.06 3.77 -10.28
CA GLY A 289 -0.91 4.80 -10.65
C GLY A 289 -0.45 6.23 -10.38
N THR A 290 0.61 6.43 -9.61
CA THR A 290 1.10 7.78 -9.29
C THR A 290 1.67 8.47 -10.53
N ARG A 291 1.54 9.80 -10.63
CA ARG A 291 2.13 10.57 -11.75
C ARG A 291 3.63 10.31 -11.92
N PHE A 292 4.35 10.17 -10.81
CA PHE A 292 5.78 9.87 -10.80
C PHE A 292 6.10 8.51 -11.44
N VAL A 293 5.38 7.46 -11.04
CA VAL A 293 5.62 6.11 -11.58
C VAL A 293 5.09 5.97 -13.00
N ARG A 294 3.97 6.63 -13.35
CA ARG A 294 3.49 6.69 -14.74
C ARG A 294 4.54 7.30 -15.68
N GLN A 295 5.21 8.38 -15.27
CA GLN A 295 6.33 8.92 -16.05
C GLN A 295 7.50 7.94 -16.15
N MET A 296 7.81 7.21 -15.07
CA MET A 296 8.85 6.18 -15.09
C MET A 296 8.51 5.04 -16.06
N LEU A 297 7.25 4.63 -16.12
CA LEU A 297 6.77 3.62 -17.08
C LEU A 297 6.95 4.10 -18.53
N LEU A 298 6.68 5.37 -18.82
CA LEU A 298 6.92 5.96 -20.14
C LEU A 298 8.40 6.06 -20.48
N ASP A 299 9.24 6.40 -19.50
CA ASP A 299 10.69 6.47 -19.69
C ASP A 299 11.33 5.09 -19.90
N THR A 300 10.65 3.98 -19.53
CA THR A 300 11.25 2.64 -19.46
C THR A 300 10.56 1.55 -20.27
N GLU A 301 9.31 1.73 -20.65
CA GLU A 301 8.48 0.82 -21.46
C GLU A 301 8.63 -0.67 -21.08
N PRO A 302 8.33 -1.06 -19.83
CA PRO A 302 8.58 -2.43 -19.34
C PRO A 302 7.77 -3.48 -20.12
N THR A 303 8.41 -4.58 -20.47
CA THR A 303 7.83 -5.72 -21.21
C THR A 303 7.74 -7.01 -20.39
N THR A 304 8.42 -7.05 -19.24
CA THR A 304 8.52 -8.23 -18.38
C THR A 304 8.09 -7.95 -16.93
N PHE A 305 7.74 -9.00 -16.19
CA PHE A 305 7.41 -8.90 -14.78
C PHE A 305 8.62 -8.42 -13.96
N SER A 306 9.82 -8.93 -14.26
CA SER A 306 11.03 -8.47 -13.56
C SER A 306 11.31 -6.99 -13.77
N GLU A 307 11.03 -6.42 -14.94
CA GLU A 307 11.14 -4.97 -15.15
C GLU A 307 10.15 -4.18 -14.28
N LEU A 308 8.93 -4.67 -14.08
CA LEU A 308 7.99 -4.06 -13.11
C LEU A 308 8.53 -4.10 -11.68
N VAL A 309 9.17 -5.21 -11.27
CA VAL A 309 9.84 -5.31 -9.95
C VAL A 309 10.95 -4.28 -9.81
N ARG A 310 11.72 -4.05 -10.88
CA ARG A 310 12.77 -3.03 -10.91
C ARG A 310 12.21 -1.62 -10.82
N ILE A 311 11.14 -1.33 -11.56
CA ILE A 311 10.44 -0.03 -11.50
C ILE A 311 9.85 0.22 -10.11
N SER A 312 9.26 -0.80 -9.48
CA SER A 312 8.82 -0.71 -8.08
C SER A 312 9.99 -0.31 -7.19
N GLY A 313 11.13 -1.01 -7.26
CA GLY A 313 12.33 -0.65 -6.51
C GLY A 313 12.81 0.79 -6.75
N LEU A 314 12.90 1.21 -8.02
CA LEU A 314 13.34 2.55 -8.43
C LEU A 314 12.39 3.68 -7.99
N SER A 315 11.10 3.37 -7.88
CA SER A 315 10.07 4.32 -7.46
C SER A 315 10.10 4.64 -5.97
N HIS A 316 10.83 3.86 -5.18
CA HIS A 316 10.90 3.98 -3.73
C HIS A 316 12.31 4.34 -3.25
N GLY A 317 12.46 5.57 -2.77
CA GLY A 317 13.70 6.05 -2.15
C GLY A 317 14.17 7.37 -2.75
N THR A 318 14.74 8.23 -1.90
CA THR A 318 15.33 9.48 -2.34
C THR A 318 16.64 9.20 -3.09
N ASP A 319 16.83 9.88 -4.23
CA ASP A 319 18.00 9.77 -5.11
C ASP A 319 18.26 8.35 -5.69
N VAL A 320 17.20 7.54 -5.83
CA VAL A 320 17.25 6.25 -6.52
C VAL A 320 17.00 6.42 -8.02
N TRP A 321 15.85 7.00 -8.40
CA TRP A 321 15.54 7.30 -9.80
C TRP A 321 15.99 8.71 -10.21
N LEU A 322 15.37 9.74 -9.61
CA LEU A 322 15.69 11.14 -9.89
C LEU A 322 17.16 11.43 -9.52
N ASN A 323 17.85 12.19 -10.37
CA ASN A 323 19.27 12.53 -10.23
C ASN A 323 20.25 11.33 -10.23
N ASN A 324 19.77 10.12 -10.53
CA ASN A 324 20.56 8.90 -10.51
C ASN A 324 20.18 7.98 -11.69
N ALA A 325 19.43 6.90 -11.46
CA ALA A 325 19.13 5.90 -12.49
C ALA A 325 18.43 6.48 -13.73
N GLN A 326 17.60 7.52 -13.58
CA GLN A 326 16.96 8.19 -14.72
C GLN A 326 17.98 8.74 -15.72
N ASN A 327 19.05 9.36 -15.23
CA ASN A 327 20.09 9.93 -16.08
C ASN A 327 20.91 8.83 -16.76
N LEU A 328 21.13 7.71 -16.07
CA LEU A 328 21.84 6.55 -16.64
C LEU A 328 21.05 5.93 -17.80
N VAL A 329 19.73 5.76 -17.62
CA VAL A 329 18.83 5.23 -18.66
C VAL A 329 18.69 6.21 -19.82
N ARG A 330 18.38 7.48 -19.56
CA ARG A 330 18.17 8.49 -20.63
C ARG A 330 19.43 8.76 -21.46
N ASN A 331 20.61 8.68 -20.85
CA ASN A 331 21.89 8.89 -21.55
C ASN A 331 22.45 7.59 -22.17
N ASN A 332 21.71 6.48 -22.16
CA ASN A 332 22.14 5.16 -22.66
C ASN A 332 23.47 4.67 -22.02
N ILE A 333 23.73 5.04 -20.77
CA ILE A 333 24.92 4.58 -20.01
C ILE A 333 24.66 3.17 -19.46
N ALA A 334 23.43 2.89 -19.02
CA ALA A 334 22.98 1.59 -18.54
C ALA A 334 21.49 1.40 -18.87
N ASN A 335 21.12 0.18 -19.28
CA ASN A 335 19.72 -0.17 -19.53
C ASN A 335 18.95 -0.34 -18.21
N LEU A 336 17.60 -0.35 -18.27
CA LEU A 336 16.76 -0.60 -17.09
C LEU A 336 17.17 -1.90 -16.37
N SER A 337 17.56 -2.94 -17.10
CA SER A 337 18.01 -4.23 -16.55
C SER A 337 19.34 -4.16 -15.78
N GLN A 338 20.11 -3.09 -15.92
CA GLN A 338 21.46 -2.94 -15.34
C GLN A 338 21.54 -1.94 -14.18
N VAL A 339 20.64 -0.96 -14.11
CA VAL A 339 20.65 0.04 -13.02
C VAL A 339 20.41 -0.57 -11.64
N ILE A 340 20.76 0.13 -10.56
CA ILE A 340 20.51 -0.37 -9.21
C ILE A 340 19.05 -0.09 -8.85
N SER A 341 18.22 -1.14 -8.76
CA SER A 341 16.79 -1.00 -8.46
C SER A 341 16.41 -1.47 -7.06
N THR A 342 17.16 -2.44 -6.53
CA THR A 342 16.96 -3.00 -5.20
C THR A 342 18.30 -3.21 -4.52
N ARG A 343 18.31 -3.34 -3.18
CA ARG A 343 19.56 -3.61 -2.46
C ARG A 343 20.19 -4.94 -2.87
N ASP A 344 19.36 -5.94 -3.15
CA ASP A 344 19.76 -7.27 -3.57
C ASP A 344 20.59 -7.22 -4.87
N ASP A 345 20.26 -6.29 -5.78
CA ASP A 345 21.03 -6.06 -7.01
C ASP A 345 22.49 -5.71 -6.71
N ILE A 346 22.76 -4.92 -5.66
CA ILE A 346 24.13 -4.57 -5.24
C ILE A 346 24.89 -5.81 -4.81
N MET A 347 24.32 -6.57 -3.89
CA MET A 347 24.97 -7.76 -3.36
C MET A 347 25.23 -8.78 -4.47
N LEU A 348 24.22 -9.08 -5.29
CA LEU A 348 24.35 -10.06 -6.37
C LEU A 348 25.33 -9.60 -7.45
N TYR A 349 25.26 -8.35 -7.89
CA TYR A 349 26.16 -7.80 -8.90
C TYR A 349 27.63 -7.85 -8.46
N LEU A 350 27.91 -7.48 -7.21
CA LEU A 350 29.27 -7.54 -6.66
C LEU A 350 29.78 -8.99 -6.55
N ILE A 351 28.93 -9.92 -6.09
CA ILE A 351 29.29 -11.35 -6.03
C ILE A 351 29.54 -11.92 -7.44
N TYR A 352 28.69 -11.60 -8.42
CA TYR A 352 28.87 -12.02 -9.81
C TYR A 352 30.11 -11.38 -10.46
N SER A 353 30.52 -10.20 -9.99
CA SER A 353 31.77 -9.54 -10.39
C SER A 353 33.01 -10.12 -9.70
N GLY A 354 32.85 -11.09 -8.79
CA GLY A 354 33.92 -11.81 -8.12
C GLY A 354 34.31 -11.31 -6.73
N LEU A 355 33.60 -10.32 -6.18
CA LEU A 355 33.87 -9.83 -4.83
C LEU A 355 33.46 -10.85 -3.76
N ASP A 356 34.10 -10.74 -2.59
CA ASP A 356 33.73 -11.55 -1.43
C ASP A 356 32.26 -11.33 -1.01
N LYS A 357 31.57 -12.40 -0.64
CA LYS A 357 30.13 -12.37 -0.31
C LYS A 357 29.84 -11.51 0.91
N LYS A 358 30.66 -11.61 1.97
CA LYS A 358 30.47 -10.86 3.22
C LYS A 358 30.73 -9.37 3.02
N ARG A 359 31.78 -9.01 2.26
CA ARG A 359 32.04 -7.62 1.87
C ARG A 359 30.92 -7.05 1.00
N SER A 360 30.45 -7.80 0.02
CA SER A 360 29.34 -7.40 -0.86
C SER A 360 28.05 -7.12 -0.06
N PHE A 361 27.74 -7.97 0.93
CA PHE A 361 26.62 -7.74 1.85
C PHE A 361 26.77 -6.48 2.69
N LYS A 362 27.98 -6.21 3.23
CA LYS A 362 28.26 -5.00 4.00
C LYS A 362 28.08 -3.74 3.15
N ILE A 363 28.61 -3.75 1.92
CA ILE A 363 28.45 -2.66 0.95
C ILE A 363 26.95 -2.42 0.66
N MET A 364 26.20 -3.48 0.36
CA MET A 364 24.75 -3.40 0.15
C MET A 364 24.03 -2.74 1.34
N GLU A 365 24.30 -3.19 2.57
CA GLU A 365 23.65 -2.63 3.76
C GLU A 365 24.08 -1.18 4.00
N ASN A 366 25.33 -0.78 3.74
CA ASN A 366 25.75 0.61 3.84
C ASN A 366 25.00 1.51 2.84
N VAL A 367 24.97 1.12 1.57
CA VAL A 367 24.33 1.88 0.49
C VAL A 367 22.83 2.02 0.71
N ARG A 368 22.13 0.94 1.09
CA ARG A 368 20.67 1.00 1.30
C ARG A 368 20.23 1.87 2.48
N HIS A 369 21.16 2.22 3.38
CA HIS A 369 20.94 3.15 4.50
C HIS A 369 21.46 4.57 4.19
N GLY A 370 21.89 4.83 2.96
CA GLY A 370 22.36 6.15 2.55
C GLY A 370 23.70 6.55 3.16
N LYS A 371 24.49 5.58 3.63
CA LYS A 371 25.83 5.84 4.18
C LYS A 371 26.89 6.03 3.09
N GLY A 372 26.57 5.71 1.83
CA GLY A 372 27.51 5.69 0.73
C GLY A 372 28.56 4.60 0.88
N LEU A 373 29.65 4.75 0.11
CA LEU A 373 30.82 3.90 0.09
C LEU A 373 31.99 4.61 0.79
N THR A 374 32.85 3.83 1.43
CA THR A 374 34.15 4.29 1.91
C THR A 374 35.19 4.24 0.78
N GLU A 375 36.26 5.03 0.87
CA GLU A 375 37.35 5.01 -0.12
C GLU A 375 37.92 3.60 -0.35
N GLU A 376 38.08 2.80 0.72
CA GLU A 376 38.51 1.39 0.64
C GLU A 376 37.50 0.53 -0.15
N GLU A 377 36.20 0.72 0.06
CA GLU A 377 35.16 -0.01 -0.66
C GLU A 377 35.13 0.36 -2.15
N GLU A 378 35.36 1.63 -2.49
CA GLU A 378 35.46 2.07 -3.90
C GLU A 378 36.69 1.48 -4.59
N GLU A 379 37.87 1.54 -3.97
CA GLU A 379 39.09 0.92 -4.52
C GLU A 379 38.91 -0.59 -4.69
N TYR A 380 38.28 -1.24 -3.71
CA TYR A 380 37.97 -2.66 -3.78
C TYR A 380 37.03 -2.96 -4.96
N MET A 381 35.96 -2.20 -5.15
CA MET A 381 35.07 -2.34 -6.32
C MET A 381 35.81 -2.12 -7.65
N ARG A 382 36.66 -1.08 -7.74
CA ARG A 382 37.48 -0.81 -8.95
C ARG A 382 38.45 -1.96 -9.25
N SER A 383 39.01 -2.62 -8.24
CA SER A 383 39.93 -3.76 -8.43
C SER A 383 39.29 -4.98 -9.11
N PHE A 384 37.96 -5.06 -9.11
CA PHE A 384 37.16 -6.08 -9.81
C PHE A 384 36.47 -5.54 -11.07
N ASN A 385 36.92 -4.39 -11.59
CA ASN A 385 36.38 -3.74 -12.80
C ASN A 385 34.91 -3.32 -12.68
N VAL A 386 34.42 -3.01 -11.47
CA VAL A 386 33.10 -2.39 -11.32
C VAL A 386 33.13 -0.99 -11.95
N PRO A 387 32.20 -0.63 -12.85
CA PRO A 387 32.21 0.65 -13.53
C PRO A 387 32.04 1.85 -12.59
N GLU A 388 32.68 2.98 -12.92
CA GLU A 388 32.63 4.19 -12.08
C GLU A 388 31.20 4.74 -11.92
N TRP A 389 30.35 4.62 -12.95
CA TRP A 389 28.95 5.04 -12.86
C TRP A 389 28.19 4.24 -11.79
N TYR A 390 28.56 2.98 -11.55
CA TYR A 390 27.92 2.12 -10.55
C TYR A 390 28.32 2.55 -9.14
N ILE A 391 29.59 2.90 -8.95
CA ILE A 391 30.13 3.45 -7.69
C ILE A 391 29.45 4.79 -7.36
N ASP A 392 29.39 5.71 -8.32
CA ASP A 392 28.70 7.00 -8.15
C ASP A 392 27.19 6.81 -7.85
N SER A 393 26.54 5.85 -8.50
CA SER A 393 25.14 5.50 -8.21
C SER A 393 24.96 5.02 -6.76
N CYS A 394 25.86 4.18 -6.25
CA CYS A 394 25.84 3.72 -4.86
C CYS A 394 25.95 4.88 -3.84
N ASN A 395 26.79 5.88 -4.14
CA ASN A 395 26.98 7.05 -3.25
C ASN A 395 25.78 8.01 -3.22
N LYS A 396 24.93 8.00 -4.25
CA LYS A 396 23.75 8.86 -4.34
C LYS A 396 22.57 8.33 -3.52
N ILE A 397 22.32 7.02 -3.57
CA ILE A 397 21.16 6.36 -2.96
C ILE A 397 21.06 6.70 -1.47
N LYS A 398 19.90 7.20 -1.02
CA LYS A 398 19.64 7.48 0.41
C LYS A 398 18.91 6.36 1.12
N TYR A 399 18.10 5.62 0.38
CA TYR A 399 17.34 4.49 0.90
C TYR A 399 16.90 3.59 -0.25
N MET A 400 16.85 2.26 -0.03
CA MET A 400 16.45 1.32 -1.07
C MET A 400 15.75 0.06 -0.51
N PHE A 401 14.74 -0.42 -1.25
CA PHE A 401 13.95 -1.60 -0.89
C PHE A 401 14.66 -2.94 -1.16
N PRO A 402 14.29 -4.01 -0.42
CA PRO A 402 14.60 -5.38 -0.80
C PRO A 402 13.77 -5.85 -2.00
N LYS A 403 14.37 -6.69 -2.84
CA LYS A 403 13.73 -7.29 -4.02
C LYS A 403 12.51 -8.13 -3.67
N ALA A 404 12.53 -8.82 -2.53
CA ALA A 404 11.39 -9.57 -2.01
C ALA A 404 10.16 -8.67 -1.78
N HIS A 405 10.35 -7.46 -1.24
CA HIS A 405 9.27 -6.52 -1.02
C HIS A 405 8.72 -6.00 -2.34
N ALA A 406 9.60 -5.59 -3.26
CA ALA A 406 9.20 -5.14 -4.59
C ALA A 406 8.42 -6.23 -5.35
N ALA A 407 8.91 -7.48 -5.35
CA ALA A 407 8.24 -8.62 -5.98
C ALA A 407 6.84 -8.82 -5.39
N ALA A 408 6.69 -8.85 -4.07
CA ALA A 408 5.40 -9.02 -3.40
C ALA A 408 4.39 -7.92 -3.80
N TYR A 409 4.83 -6.65 -3.81
CA TYR A 409 3.96 -5.53 -4.18
C TYR A 409 3.56 -5.59 -5.65
N VAL A 410 4.49 -5.90 -6.55
CA VAL A 410 4.20 -6.05 -7.98
C VAL A 410 3.24 -7.21 -8.24
N MET A 411 3.37 -8.35 -7.55
CA MET A 411 2.42 -9.46 -7.66
C MET A 411 0.99 -9.00 -7.35
N MET A 412 0.81 -8.24 -6.27
CA MET A 412 -0.50 -7.70 -5.88
C MET A 412 -1.02 -6.66 -6.87
N SER A 413 -0.19 -5.70 -7.26
CA SER A 413 -0.58 -4.67 -8.23
C SER A 413 -0.92 -5.27 -9.59
N PHE A 414 -0.22 -6.33 -10.02
CA PHE A 414 -0.52 -7.06 -11.25
C PHE A 414 -1.87 -7.77 -11.15
N ARG A 415 -2.17 -8.44 -10.03
CA ARG A 415 -3.49 -9.05 -9.79
C ARG A 415 -4.61 -8.01 -9.84
N ILE A 416 -4.43 -6.84 -9.23
CA ILE A 416 -5.41 -5.74 -9.31
C ILE A 416 -5.54 -5.22 -10.76
N ALA A 417 -4.42 -5.10 -11.48
CA ALA A 417 -4.43 -4.69 -12.89
C ALA A 417 -5.18 -5.70 -13.78
N TYR A 418 -5.10 -7.00 -13.49
CA TYR A 418 -5.89 -8.02 -14.17
C TYR A 418 -7.40 -7.75 -14.03
N PHE A 419 -7.87 -7.44 -12.81
CA PHE A 419 -9.27 -7.04 -12.61
C PHE A 419 -9.62 -5.75 -13.35
N LYS A 420 -8.70 -4.79 -13.46
CA LYS A 420 -8.94 -3.56 -14.25
C LYS A 420 -9.18 -3.84 -15.74
N VAL A 421 -8.49 -4.83 -16.30
CA VAL A 421 -8.68 -5.26 -17.70
C VAL A 421 -9.99 -6.04 -17.86
N TYR A 422 -10.17 -7.10 -17.06
CA TYR A 422 -11.21 -8.12 -17.31
C TYR A 422 -12.51 -7.90 -16.54
N TYR A 423 -12.47 -7.17 -15.42
CA TYR A 423 -13.61 -6.90 -14.51
C TYR A 423 -13.68 -5.40 -14.13
N PRO A 424 -13.79 -4.49 -15.10
CA PRO A 424 -13.64 -3.05 -14.88
C PRO A 424 -14.59 -2.45 -13.85
N GLU A 425 -15.88 -2.82 -13.84
CA GLU A 425 -16.84 -2.31 -12.85
C GLU A 425 -16.46 -2.74 -11.43
N ALA A 426 -15.99 -3.97 -11.25
CA ALA A 426 -15.48 -4.47 -9.97
C ALA A 426 -14.22 -3.70 -9.53
N PHE A 427 -13.30 -3.45 -10.47
CA PHE A 427 -12.12 -2.61 -10.22
C PHE A 427 -12.52 -1.20 -9.75
N TYR A 428 -13.39 -0.52 -10.49
CA TYR A 428 -13.81 0.84 -10.17
C TYR A 428 -14.58 0.91 -8.85
N ALA A 429 -15.55 0.01 -8.62
CA ALA A 429 -16.30 -0.06 -7.37
C ALA A 429 -15.35 -0.27 -6.17
N THR A 430 -14.38 -1.17 -6.31
CA THR A 430 -13.39 -1.42 -5.26
C THR A 430 -12.48 -0.21 -5.03
N TYR A 431 -11.95 0.38 -6.11
CA TYR A 431 -11.08 1.56 -6.03
C TYR A 431 -11.79 2.71 -5.32
N PHE A 432 -13.01 3.07 -5.76
CA PHE A 432 -13.76 4.17 -5.15
C PHE A 432 -14.19 3.88 -3.72
N THR A 433 -14.41 2.61 -3.36
CA THR A 433 -14.63 2.21 -1.96
C THR A 433 -13.42 2.56 -1.10
N THR A 434 -12.21 2.22 -1.54
CA THR A 434 -10.98 2.57 -0.79
C THR A 434 -10.69 4.07 -0.75
N LYS A 435 -11.20 4.83 -1.73
CA LYS A 435 -11.04 6.28 -1.85
C LYS A 435 -12.30 7.07 -1.51
N ALA A 436 -13.27 6.45 -0.83
CA ALA A 436 -14.59 7.04 -0.60
C ALA A 436 -14.54 8.35 0.20
N GLN A 437 -13.49 8.58 1.01
CA GLN A 437 -13.31 9.82 1.76
C GLN A 437 -12.87 11.01 0.89
N ASP A 438 -12.15 10.73 -0.19
CA ASP A 438 -11.63 11.74 -1.12
C ASP A 438 -12.54 11.90 -2.36
N PHE A 439 -13.63 11.12 -2.44
CA PHE A 439 -14.61 11.15 -3.53
C PHE A 439 -15.68 12.22 -3.29
N ASP A 440 -15.97 13.03 -4.31
CA ASP A 440 -17.04 14.03 -4.29
C ASP A 440 -18.21 13.57 -5.16
N ALA A 441 -19.22 12.93 -4.55
CA ALA A 441 -20.36 12.43 -5.29
C ALA A 441 -21.21 13.54 -5.93
N GLN A 442 -21.26 14.72 -5.32
CA GLN A 442 -22.02 15.84 -5.85
C GLN A 442 -21.41 16.34 -7.16
N LEU A 443 -20.08 16.42 -7.22
CA LEU A 443 -19.36 16.78 -8.43
C LEU A 443 -19.49 15.70 -9.50
N VAL A 444 -19.25 14.44 -9.14
CA VAL A 444 -19.19 13.32 -10.09
C VAL A 444 -20.56 13.06 -10.73
N LEU A 445 -21.65 13.10 -9.96
CA LEU A 445 -23.01 12.87 -10.48
C LEU A 445 -23.53 14.00 -11.39
N ARG A 446 -22.86 15.16 -11.45
CA ARG A 446 -23.15 16.18 -12.48
C ARG A 446 -22.65 15.78 -13.87
N GLY A 447 -21.91 14.68 -13.96
CA GLY A 447 -21.47 14.09 -15.22
C GLY A 447 -20.09 14.56 -15.66
N ARG A 448 -19.74 14.10 -16.84
CA ARG A 448 -18.38 14.13 -17.38
C ARG A 448 -17.79 15.54 -17.51
N ASP A 449 -18.58 16.51 -17.98
CA ASP A 449 -18.09 17.87 -18.24
C ASP A 449 -17.70 18.56 -16.94
N ALA A 450 -18.49 18.39 -15.87
CA ALA A 450 -18.18 18.94 -14.56
C ALA A 450 -16.88 18.35 -13.98
N VAL A 451 -16.66 17.05 -14.16
CA VAL A 451 -15.41 16.39 -13.75
C VAL A 451 -14.22 16.93 -14.54
N ASN A 452 -14.34 17.05 -15.86
CA ASN A 452 -13.29 17.57 -16.73
C ASN A 452 -12.92 19.03 -16.40
N GLU A 453 -13.91 19.88 -16.13
CA GLU A 453 -13.70 21.27 -15.69
C GLU A 453 -12.96 21.31 -14.34
N LYS A 454 -13.37 20.48 -13.39
CA LYS A 454 -12.71 20.46 -12.07
C LYS A 454 -11.27 19.95 -12.14
N ILE A 455 -10.99 18.94 -12.97
CA ILE A 455 -9.62 18.46 -13.21
C ILE A 455 -8.76 19.63 -13.73
N LYS A 456 -9.22 20.35 -14.76
CA LYS A 456 -8.50 21.51 -15.31
C LYS A 456 -8.27 22.61 -14.27
N GLU A 457 -9.27 22.90 -13.44
CA GLU A 457 -9.14 23.85 -12.34
C GLU A 457 -8.03 23.44 -11.36
N LEU A 458 -8.03 22.19 -10.93
CA LEU A 458 -7.06 21.65 -9.97
C LEU A 458 -5.64 21.58 -10.53
N GLU A 459 -5.50 21.27 -11.82
CA GLU A 459 -4.19 21.26 -12.49
C GLU A 459 -3.60 22.65 -12.66
N ASN A 460 -4.43 23.66 -12.92
CA ASN A 460 -4.00 25.05 -13.06
C ASN A 460 -3.49 25.65 -11.75
N LEU A 461 -3.89 25.12 -10.59
CA LEU A 461 -3.42 25.57 -9.28
C LEU A 461 -1.96 25.19 -8.99
N SER A 462 -1.33 24.34 -9.81
CA SER A 462 0.10 23.98 -9.75
C SER A 462 0.60 23.67 -8.32
N ASN A 463 1.47 24.49 -7.74
CA ASN A 463 2.09 24.27 -6.43
C ASN A 463 1.21 24.68 -5.23
N ASN A 464 0.06 25.33 -5.46
CA ASN A 464 -0.83 25.82 -4.39
C ASN A 464 -1.92 24.81 -4.00
N VAL A 465 -1.93 23.60 -4.58
CA VAL A 465 -2.95 22.58 -4.33
C VAL A 465 -2.78 21.97 -2.93
N THR A 466 -3.84 21.98 -2.14
CA THR A 466 -3.90 21.36 -0.82
C THR A 466 -3.84 19.82 -0.91
N THR A 467 -3.49 19.13 0.17
CA THR A 467 -3.48 17.65 0.19
C THR A 467 -4.85 17.05 -0.18
N LYS A 468 -5.95 17.64 0.31
CA LYS A 468 -7.31 17.19 0.00
C LYS A 468 -7.61 17.32 -1.50
N GLU A 469 -7.22 18.43 -2.10
CA GLU A 469 -7.41 18.66 -3.54
C GLU A 469 -6.53 17.74 -4.40
N LYS A 470 -5.29 17.42 -3.98
CA LYS A 470 -4.44 16.42 -4.66
C LYS A 470 -5.06 15.03 -4.62
N ASN A 471 -5.62 14.64 -3.49
CA ASN A 471 -6.31 13.36 -3.36
C ASN A 471 -7.56 13.31 -4.24
N LEU A 472 -8.38 14.37 -4.21
CA LEU A 472 -9.55 14.50 -5.09
C LEU A 472 -9.16 14.41 -6.57
N LEU A 473 -8.11 15.13 -7.00
CA LEU A 473 -7.60 15.06 -8.38
C LEU A 473 -7.25 13.63 -8.77
N THR A 474 -6.58 12.88 -7.89
CA THR A 474 -6.23 11.47 -8.12
C THR A 474 -7.47 10.60 -8.33
N VAL A 475 -8.53 10.83 -7.54
CA VAL A 475 -9.81 10.12 -7.69
C VAL A 475 -10.52 10.51 -8.99
N LEU A 476 -10.53 11.81 -9.32
CA LEU A 476 -11.17 12.33 -10.54
C LEU A 476 -10.48 11.84 -11.82
N GLU A 477 -9.15 11.64 -11.83
CA GLU A 477 -8.45 10.99 -12.95
C GLU A 477 -9.01 9.58 -13.23
N VAL A 478 -9.31 8.81 -12.18
CA VAL A 478 -9.91 7.46 -12.33
C VAL A 478 -11.39 7.54 -12.74
N VAL A 479 -12.14 8.53 -12.25
CA VAL A 479 -13.52 8.81 -12.71
C VAL A 479 -13.53 9.15 -14.20
N GLN A 480 -12.61 10.01 -14.65
CA GLN A 480 -12.48 10.39 -16.05
C GLN A 480 -12.16 9.18 -16.94
N GLU A 481 -11.27 8.29 -16.48
CA GLU A 481 -10.98 7.01 -17.14
C GLU A 481 -12.22 6.12 -17.22
N MET A 482 -12.94 5.94 -16.11
CA MET A 482 -14.17 5.14 -16.05
C MET A 482 -15.21 5.63 -17.06
N TYR A 483 -15.46 6.95 -17.10
CA TYR A 483 -16.33 7.56 -18.11
C TYR A 483 -15.79 7.37 -19.53
N GLY A 484 -14.47 7.50 -19.73
CA GLY A 484 -13.83 7.29 -21.02
C GLY A 484 -13.99 5.87 -21.56
N ARG A 485 -14.11 4.86 -20.68
CA ARG A 485 -14.43 3.47 -21.06
C ARG A 485 -15.92 3.21 -21.26
N GLY A 486 -16.77 4.19 -20.92
CA GLY A 486 -18.23 4.14 -21.08
C GLY A 486 -18.97 3.49 -19.92
N TYR A 487 -18.39 3.52 -18.71
CA TYR A 487 -19.10 3.16 -17.47
C TYR A 487 -19.61 4.42 -16.78
N GLU A 488 -20.73 4.33 -16.08
CA GLU A 488 -21.39 5.47 -15.44
C GLU A 488 -21.66 5.23 -13.95
N PHE A 489 -22.03 6.28 -13.24
CA PHE A 489 -22.50 6.21 -11.86
C PHE A 489 -24.03 6.30 -11.83
N GLU A 490 -24.65 5.46 -11.03
CA GLU A 490 -26.06 5.63 -10.66
C GLU A 490 -26.20 6.71 -9.58
N ASN A 491 -27.40 7.29 -9.50
CA ASN A 491 -27.72 8.20 -8.40
C ASN A 491 -27.69 7.46 -7.06
N ILE A 492 -27.29 8.21 -6.02
CA ILE A 492 -27.36 7.72 -4.65
C ILE A 492 -28.82 7.48 -4.30
N ASN A 493 -29.10 6.33 -3.70
CA ASN A 493 -30.44 5.89 -3.39
C ASN A 493 -30.53 5.41 -1.95
N LEU A 494 -31.49 5.95 -1.20
CA LEU A 494 -31.68 5.68 0.22
C LEU A 494 -31.82 4.19 0.57
N TYR A 495 -32.32 3.37 -0.37
CA TYR A 495 -32.56 1.94 -0.16
C TYR A 495 -31.61 1.02 -0.92
N LYS A 496 -30.87 1.51 -1.93
CA LYS A 496 -29.87 0.71 -2.67
C LYS A 496 -28.43 0.98 -2.22
N SER A 497 -28.05 2.24 -1.98
CA SER A 497 -26.67 2.62 -1.66
C SER A 497 -26.19 1.97 -0.35
N HIS A 498 -24.93 1.52 -0.29
CA HIS A 498 -24.32 1.07 0.95
C HIS A 498 -23.89 2.26 1.84
N SER A 499 -23.37 1.99 3.03
CA SER A 499 -22.92 3.05 3.96
C SER A 499 -21.62 3.64 3.47
N ASP A 500 -20.74 2.75 3.00
CA ASP A 500 -19.33 3.00 2.76
C ASP A 500 -18.72 2.25 1.57
N VAL A 501 -19.51 1.41 0.89
CA VAL A 501 -19.06 0.57 -0.23
C VAL A 501 -19.77 1.01 -1.52
N PHE A 502 -19.02 1.17 -2.60
CA PHE A 502 -19.59 1.35 -3.94
C PHE A 502 -20.10 -0.01 -4.44
N LEU A 503 -21.35 -0.06 -4.87
CA LEU A 503 -21.99 -1.28 -5.36
C LEU A 503 -22.10 -1.25 -6.88
N ILE A 504 -22.06 -2.42 -7.52
CA ILE A 504 -22.38 -2.54 -8.95
C ILE A 504 -23.90 -2.63 -9.08
N GLY A 505 -24.50 -1.62 -9.70
CA GLY A 505 -25.93 -1.55 -9.99
C GLY A 505 -26.27 -2.15 -11.36
N ASN A 506 -27.46 -1.83 -11.85
CA ASN A 506 -27.93 -2.33 -13.15
C ASN A 506 -27.51 -1.40 -14.30
N GLU A 507 -27.40 -0.10 -14.02
CA GLU A 507 -27.12 0.95 -14.99
C GLU A 507 -25.72 1.56 -14.78
N GLY A 508 -25.09 1.27 -13.64
CA GLY A 508 -23.74 1.71 -13.32
C GLY A 508 -23.35 1.48 -11.87
N ILE A 509 -22.30 2.16 -11.42
CA ILE A 509 -21.79 2.03 -10.06
C ILE A 509 -22.59 2.94 -9.13
N ILE A 510 -23.13 2.40 -8.04
CA ILE A 510 -23.91 3.12 -7.04
C ILE A 510 -22.97 3.63 -5.92
N PRO A 511 -22.83 4.96 -5.73
CA PRO A 511 -22.03 5.50 -4.63
C PRO A 511 -22.68 5.23 -3.26
N PRO A 512 -21.87 5.08 -2.19
CA PRO A 512 -22.36 4.93 -0.84
C PRO A 512 -22.89 6.25 -0.26
N LEU A 513 -23.66 6.18 0.83
CA LEU A 513 -24.17 7.36 1.51
C LEU A 513 -23.05 8.27 2.04
N ARG A 514 -21.92 7.70 2.51
CA ARG A 514 -20.77 8.49 3.02
C ARG A 514 -20.06 9.35 1.98
N SER A 515 -20.27 9.09 0.68
CA SER A 515 -19.61 9.89 -0.37
C SER A 515 -20.29 11.23 -0.60
N LEU A 516 -21.41 11.49 0.10
CA LEU A 516 -22.07 12.79 0.14
C LEU A 516 -21.36 13.71 1.13
N ASP A 517 -21.06 14.93 0.68
CA ASP A 517 -20.52 15.95 1.57
C ASP A 517 -21.48 16.23 2.73
N GLY A 518 -20.94 16.25 3.95
CA GLY A 518 -21.72 16.38 5.18
C GLY A 518 -22.28 15.07 5.77
N VAL A 519 -22.16 13.92 5.08
CA VAL A 519 -22.60 12.61 5.60
C VAL A 519 -21.42 11.81 6.15
N GLY A 520 -21.26 11.81 7.47
CA GLY A 520 -20.21 11.03 8.14
C GLY A 520 -20.54 9.53 8.26
N ASP A 521 -19.51 8.72 8.51
CA ASP A 521 -19.60 7.25 8.61
C ASP A 521 -20.69 6.77 9.58
N THR A 522 -20.78 7.37 10.76
CA THR A 522 -21.79 7.01 11.77
C THR A 522 -23.21 7.25 11.26
N ALA A 523 -23.44 8.37 10.57
CA ALA A 523 -24.74 8.70 10.01
C ALA A 523 -25.11 7.72 8.89
N ALA A 524 -24.19 7.45 7.96
CA ALA A 524 -24.39 6.50 6.88
C ALA A 524 -24.71 5.09 7.40
N LYS A 525 -23.96 4.58 8.38
CA LYS A 525 -24.21 3.28 9.00
C LYS A 525 -25.56 3.24 9.70
N LYS A 526 -25.89 4.27 10.47
CA LYS A 526 -27.16 4.32 11.21
C LYS A 526 -28.38 4.34 10.29
N ILE A 527 -28.31 5.04 9.16
CA ILE A 527 -29.37 5.03 8.14
C ILE A 527 -29.63 3.61 7.64
N ILE A 528 -28.56 2.84 7.38
CA ILE A 528 -28.69 1.46 6.88
C ILE A 528 -29.19 0.50 7.95
N GLU A 529 -28.67 0.59 9.16
CA GLU A 529 -29.17 -0.21 10.29
C GLU A 529 -30.68 -0.02 10.45
N GLU A 530 -31.14 1.24 10.47
CA GLU A 530 -32.56 1.55 10.63
C GLU A 530 -33.38 1.11 9.41
N ARG A 531 -32.95 1.39 8.18
CA ARG A 531 -33.73 1.01 6.98
C ARG A 531 -33.88 -0.51 6.84
N ASN A 532 -32.91 -1.29 7.33
CA ASN A 532 -32.95 -2.75 7.32
C ASN A 532 -33.95 -3.31 8.33
N MET A 533 -34.24 -2.58 9.42
CA MET A 533 -35.30 -2.95 10.36
C MET A 533 -36.70 -2.68 9.80
N ALA A 534 -36.89 -1.50 9.19
CA ALA A 534 -38.13 -1.14 8.53
C ALA A 534 -37.91 0.04 7.57
N LYS A 535 -38.71 0.10 6.48
CA LYS A 535 -38.73 1.27 5.59
C LYS A 535 -39.08 2.54 6.35
N PHE A 536 -38.53 3.67 5.91
CA PHE A 536 -38.90 4.97 6.46
C PHE A 536 -40.25 5.39 5.87
N ILE A 537 -41.12 5.91 6.72
CA ILE A 537 -42.46 6.36 6.31
C ILE A 537 -42.52 7.87 6.04
N SER A 538 -41.56 8.64 6.55
CA SER A 538 -41.39 10.07 6.27
C SER A 538 -39.96 10.52 6.57
N ILE A 539 -39.62 11.75 6.17
CA ILE A 539 -38.36 12.41 6.55
C ILE A 539 -38.29 12.56 8.07
N GLU A 540 -39.40 12.89 8.73
CA GLU A 540 -39.48 12.96 10.19
C GLU A 540 -39.16 11.60 10.86
N ASP A 541 -39.69 10.50 10.32
CA ASP A 541 -39.38 9.14 10.81
C ASP A 541 -37.89 8.80 10.66
N LEU A 542 -37.31 9.12 9.49
CA LEU A 542 -35.88 8.98 9.24
C LEU A 542 -35.05 9.70 10.31
N VAL A 543 -35.35 10.97 10.59
CA VAL A 543 -34.64 11.76 11.60
C VAL A 543 -34.82 11.19 12.99
N ASN A 544 -36.04 10.80 13.35
CA ASN A 544 -36.35 10.31 14.68
C ASN A 544 -35.62 9.00 15.00
N ARG A 545 -35.51 8.09 14.01
CA ARG A 545 -34.87 6.79 14.16
C ARG A 545 -33.35 6.85 14.06
N THR A 546 -32.83 7.69 13.16
CA THR A 546 -31.38 7.73 12.89
C THR A 546 -30.64 8.81 13.69
N LYS A 547 -31.35 9.82 14.23
CA LYS A 547 -30.77 10.99 14.91
C LYS A 547 -29.73 11.75 14.08
N ILE A 548 -29.85 11.69 12.74
CA ILE A 548 -28.96 12.41 11.82
C ILE A 548 -29.17 13.92 11.91
N SER A 549 -28.10 14.68 11.67
CA SER A 549 -28.13 16.14 11.71
C SER A 549 -28.88 16.73 10.51
N LYS A 550 -29.30 17.99 10.63
CA LYS A 550 -29.91 18.72 9.52
C LYS A 550 -29.01 18.75 8.26
N THR A 551 -27.70 18.88 8.44
CA THR A 551 -26.72 18.87 7.34
C THR A 551 -26.79 17.56 6.54
N VAL A 552 -26.99 16.41 7.18
CA VAL A 552 -27.13 15.11 6.50
C VAL A 552 -28.43 15.07 5.71
N ILE A 553 -29.53 15.59 6.27
CA ILE A 553 -30.83 15.66 5.58
C ILE A 553 -30.72 16.54 4.34
N ASP A 554 -30.15 17.74 4.48
CA ASP A 554 -29.96 18.69 3.38
C ASP A 554 -29.13 18.05 2.25
N ALA A 555 -28.09 17.27 2.60
CA ALA A 555 -27.28 16.53 1.65
C ALA A 555 -28.08 15.44 0.91
N LEU A 556 -28.89 14.65 1.62
CA LEU A 556 -29.74 13.61 1.02
C LEU A 556 -30.84 14.20 0.13
N GLU A 557 -31.49 15.28 0.56
CA GLU A 557 -32.54 15.97 -0.19
C GLU A 557 -31.98 16.58 -1.49
N LYS A 558 -30.81 17.24 -1.42
CA LYS A 558 -30.13 17.82 -2.58
C LYS A 558 -29.82 16.79 -3.68
N HIS A 559 -29.62 15.53 -3.31
CA HIS A 559 -29.34 14.44 -4.24
C HIS A 559 -30.58 13.58 -4.55
N GLY A 560 -31.77 14.08 -4.22
CA GLY A 560 -33.04 13.44 -4.55
C GLY A 560 -33.30 12.13 -3.79
N CYS A 561 -32.49 11.79 -2.78
CA CYS A 561 -32.62 10.54 -2.03
C CYS A 561 -33.93 10.46 -1.21
N LEU A 562 -34.55 11.61 -0.93
CA LEU A 562 -35.74 11.75 -0.10
C LEU A 562 -37.02 12.05 -0.90
N ASN A 563 -36.95 12.09 -2.24
CA ASN A 563 -38.08 12.53 -3.09
C ASN A 563 -39.34 11.66 -2.94
N ASP A 564 -39.18 10.38 -2.63
CA ASP A 564 -40.28 9.43 -2.46
C ASP A 564 -40.86 9.42 -1.03
N LEU A 565 -40.33 10.24 -0.11
CA LEU A 565 -40.76 10.31 1.28
C LEU A 565 -41.57 11.58 1.56
N PRO A 566 -42.73 11.48 2.23
CA PRO A 566 -43.43 12.66 2.74
C PRO A 566 -42.64 13.34 3.85
N LYS A 567 -42.86 14.63 4.07
CA LYS A 567 -42.14 15.41 5.09
C LYS A 567 -42.41 14.91 6.52
N SER A 568 -43.66 14.57 6.83
CA SER A 568 -44.10 14.16 8.17
C SER A 568 -45.08 13.00 8.12
N ASN A 569 -45.23 12.31 9.26
CA ASN A 569 -46.26 11.29 9.42
C ASN A 569 -47.61 11.95 9.68
N GLN A 570 -48.63 11.63 8.88
CA GLN A 570 -49.99 12.11 9.14
C GLN A 570 -50.75 11.26 10.17
N ILE A 571 -50.28 10.03 10.43
CA ILE A 571 -50.91 9.07 11.35
C ILE A 571 -49.79 8.33 12.10
N SER A 572 -49.93 8.20 13.43
CA SER A 572 -49.05 7.39 14.28
C SER A 572 -49.89 6.37 15.07
N LEU A 573 -49.59 5.08 14.90
CA LEU A 573 -50.48 3.97 15.29
C LEU A 573 -50.50 3.64 16.79
N PHE A 574 -49.48 4.04 17.56
CA PHE A 574 -49.39 3.78 19.01
C PHE A 574 -49.68 5.02 19.87
N SER A 575 -50.06 6.13 19.24
CA SER A 575 -50.42 7.39 19.89
C SER A 575 -51.87 7.80 19.65
N ILE A 576 -52.70 6.87 19.14
CA ILE A 576 -54.15 7.00 19.00
C ILE A 576 -54.82 6.20 20.11
#